data_AF-A0A6G3X0E7-F1
#
_entry.id   AF-A0A6G3X0E7-F1
#
_cell.length_a   1.000
_cell.length_b   1.000
_cell.length_c   1.000
_cell.angle_alpha   90.00
_cell.angle_beta   90.00
_cell.angle_gamma   90.00
#
_symmetry.space_group_name_H-M   'P 1'
#
loop_
_entity.id
_entity.type
_entity.pdbx_description
1 polymer ?
#
loop_
_entity_poly.entity_id
_entity_poly.type
_entity_poly.pdbx_seq_one_letter_code
_entity_poly.pdbx_strand_id
1 'polypeptide(L)'
;PLKQPDPELVRGALVEGLRREGLGLLRWTRDSEQLRLRLAFLHRVLGPPWPDVSDGALLAETGAWLEPELSRARFRADLGRIDAGQALRRLLPWATGEAVRLDELAPERIEVPSGSRIRVEYGGEQPVLAVKLQELFGLAETPRVAGVPVLVHLLSPAGRPAAVTADLASFWRDGYKAVRAELR
;
A
#
# COMPACT_ATOMS: atom_id res chain seq x y z
N PRO A 1 6.49 22.12 41.42
CA PRO A 1 6.10 21.87 40.00
C PRO A 1 7.23 22.24 39.04
N LEU A 2 7.83 21.25 38.37
CA LEU A 2 8.85 21.49 37.34
C LEU A 2 8.18 22.21 36.15
N LYS A 3 8.62 23.43 35.86
CA LYS A 3 7.82 24.41 35.11
C LYS A 3 7.86 24.28 33.59
N GLN A 4 8.68 23.38 33.04
CA GLN A 4 8.63 22.92 31.65
C GLN A 4 9.62 21.75 31.55
N PRO A 5 9.18 20.53 31.20
CA PRO A 5 10.11 19.43 30.97
C PRO A 5 11.00 19.72 29.76
N ASP A 6 12.24 19.25 29.80
CA ASP A 6 13.19 19.33 28.69
C ASP A 6 12.55 18.75 27.41
N PRO A 7 12.52 19.49 26.28
CA PRO A 7 11.97 19.03 25.02
C PRO A 7 12.50 17.65 24.56
N GLU A 8 13.78 17.36 24.81
CA GLU A 8 14.36 16.06 24.43
C GLU A 8 13.84 14.92 25.30
N LEU A 9 13.59 15.18 26.59
CA LEU A 9 12.97 14.19 27.49
C LEU A 9 11.51 13.92 27.09
N VAL A 10 10.76 14.95 26.70
CA VAL A 10 9.39 14.80 26.19
C VAL A 10 9.38 13.99 24.90
N ARG A 11 10.25 14.35 23.95
CA ARG A 11 10.40 13.64 22.68
C ARG A 11 10.75 12.17 22.91
N GLY A 12 11.72 11.88 23.78
CA GLY A 12 12.10 10.52 24.13
C GLY A 12 10.94 9.71 24.73
N ALA A 13 10.18 10.31 25.64
CA ALA A 13 9.00 9.67 26.23
C ALA A 13 7.89 9.39 25.20
N LEU A 14 7.67 10.30 24.24
CA LEU A 14 6.69 10.09 23.16
C LEU A 14 7.11 8.97 22.21
N VAL A 15 8.39 8.90 21.85
CA VAL A 15 8.92 7.80 21.03
C VAL A 15 8.78 6.46 21.75
N GLU A 16 9.10 6.43 23.04
CA GLU A 16 8.92 5.21 23.84
C GLU A 16 7.45 4.78 23.93
N GLY A 17 6.52 5.74 24.12
CA GLY A 17 5.09 5.47 24.05
C GLY A 17 4.66 4.92 22.69
N LEU A 18 5.16 5.50 21.60
CA LEU A 18 4.90 5.02 20.24
C LEU A 18 5.42 3.61 19.99
N ARG A 19 6.60 3.24 20.54
CA ARG A 19 7.14 1.88 20.43
C ARG A 19 6.32 0.85 21.21
N ARG A 20 5.79 1.22 22.37
CA ARG A 20 4.97 0.33 23.21
C ARG A 20 3.58 0.09 22.65
N GLU A 21 2.97 1.13 22.10
CA GLU A 21 1.57 1.11 21.66
C GLU A 21 1.40 0.94 20.15
N GLY A 22 2.48 1.10 19.39
CA GLY A 22 2.53 0.93 17.95
C GLY A 22 2.10 2.17 17.16
N LEU A 23 2.21 2.05 15.84
CA LEU A 23 1.92 3.13 14.88
C LEU A 23 0.45 3.53 14.84
N GLY A 24 -0.45 2.75 15.47
CA GLY A 24 -1.87 3.08 15.60
C GLY A 24 -2.15 4.35 16.41
N LEU A 25 -1.16 4.89 17.13
CA LEU A 25 -1.26 6.20 17.77
C LEU A 25 -1.23 7.38 16.77
N LEU A 26 -0.77 7.16 15.54
CA LEU A 26 -0.73 8.19 14.49
C LEU A 26 -2.03 8.22 13.69
N ARG A 27 -2.26 9.32 12.96
CA ARG A 27 -3.41 9.40 12.06
C ARG A 27 -3.10 8.70 10.73
N TRP A 28 -3.80 7.60 10.48
CA TRP A 28 -3.79 6.88 9.20
C TRP A 28 -5.06 7.16 8.43
N THR A 29 -4.93 7.86 7.29
CA THR A 29 -6.01 7.93 6.30
C THR A 29 -5.96 6.71 5.39
N ARG A 30 -7.06 6.42 4.69
CA ARG A 30 -7.09 5.35 3.67
C ARG A 30 -5.96 5.51 2.65
N ASP A 31 -5.65 6.74 2.24
CA ASP A 31 -4.59 7.02 1.26
C ASP A 31 -3.20 6.81 1.86
N SER A 32 -3.03 7.11 3.16
CA SER A 32 -1.77 6.85 3.89
C SER A 32 -1.49 5.35 4.00
N GLU A 33 -2.53 4.56 4.29
CA GLU A 33 -2.43 3.10 4.32
C GLU A 33 -2.11 2.54 2.92
N GLN A 34 -2.74 3.07 1.86
CA GLN A 34 -2.41 2.65 0.49
C GLN A 34 -0.98 2.98 0.11
N LEU A 35 -0.51 4.20 0.41
CA LEU A 35 0.88 4.58 0.18
C LEU A 35 1.82 3.60 0.89
N ARG A 36 1.55 3.30 2.17
CA ARG A 36 2.35 2.36 2.94
C ARG A 36 2.39 0.97 2.31
N LEU A 37 1.24 0.44 1.89
CA LEU A 37 1.16 -0.87 1.23
C LEU A 37 1.92 -0.91 -0.11
N ARG A 38 1.83 0.16 -0.91
CA ARG A 38 2.56 0.29 -2.17
C ARG A 38 4.06 0.33 -1.94
N LEU A 39 4.52 1.08 -0.93
CA LEU A 39 5.94 1.12 -0.54
C LEU A 39 6.43 -0.23 -0.03
N ALA A 40 5.65 -0.91 0.82
CA ALA A 40 5.98 -2.24 1.31
C ALA A 40 6.09 -3.26 0.15
N PHE A 41 5.19 -3.18 -0.82
CA PHE A 41 5.24 -3.99 -2.04
C PHE A 41 6.53 -3.73 -2.84
N LEU A 42 6.87 -2.47 -3.11
CA LEU A 42 8.06 -2.13 -3.88
C LEU A 42 9.35 -2.51 -3.14
N HIS A 43 9.41 -2.30 -1.83
CA HIS A 43 10.54 -2.74 -1.01
C HIS A 43 10.74 -4.26 -1.10
N ARG A 44 9.66 -5.04 -1.01
CA ARG A 44 9.74 -6.50 -1.10
C ARG A 44 10.19 -6.99 -2.47
N VAL A 45 9.67 -6.39 -3.55
CA VAL A 45 9.86 -6.87 -4.93
C VAL A 45 11.15 -6.35 -5.56
N LEU A 46 11.48 -5.07 -5.35
CA LEU A 46 12.61 -4.39 -5.97
C LEU A 46 13.77 -4.17 -5.00
N GLY A 47 13.52 -4.17 -3.70
CA GLY A 47 14.54 -3.86 -2.69
C GLY A 47 14.93 -2.39 -2.66
N PRO A 48 16.15 -2.07 -2.22
CA PRO A 48 16.68 -0.71 -2.23
C PRO A 48 16.59 -0.07 -3.63
N PRO A 49 16.24 1.23 -3.74
CA PRO A 49 16.17 2.22 -2.66
C PRO A 49 14.78 2.36 -2.00
N TRP A 50 13.83 1.47 -2.28
CA TRP A 50 12.50 1.55 -1.67
C TRP A 50 12.57 1.21 -0.17
N PRO A 51 11.98 2.05 0.71
CA PRO A 51 12.18 1.93 2.16
C PRO A 51 11.43 0.74 2.75
N ASP A 52 12.01 0.11 3.78
CA ASP A 52 11.23 -0.77 4.66
C ASP A 52 10.25 0.09 5.48
N VAL A 53 8.96 -0.16 5.29
CA VAL A 53 7.86 0.52 6.00
C VAL A 53 7.09 -0.44 6.90
N SER A 54 7.71 -1.54 7.31
CA SER A 54 7.22 -2.40 8.38
C SER A 54 7.06 -1.63 9.69
N ASP A 55 6.20 -2.11 10.60
CA ASP A 55 6.02 -1.46 11.90
C ASP A 55 7.36 -1.33 12.63
N GLY A 56 8.19 -2.39 12.59
CA GLY A 56 9.51 -2.42 13.21
C GLY A 56 10.45 -1.35 12.65
N ALA A 57 10.57 -1.24 11.33
CA ALA A 57 11.45 -0.26 10.68
C ALA A 57 11.02 1.19 10.99
N LEU A 58 9.72 1.47 10.87
CA LEU A 58 9.19 2.81 11.14
C LEU A 58 9.32 3.23 12.61
N LEU A 59 9.20 2.28 13.55
CA LEU A 59 9.40 2.52 14.99
C LEU A 59 10.88 2.62 15.39
N ALA A 60 11.78 1.99 14.64
CA ALA A 60 13.22 2.12 14.83
C ALA A 60 13.72 3.50 14.40
N GLU A 61 13.21 4.03 13.30
CA GLU A 61 13.70 5.26 12.67
C GLU A 61 12.71 6.44 12.74
N THR A 62 11.98 6.60 13.86
CA THR A 62 10.98 7.66 14.01
C THR A 62 11.51 9.07 13.69
N GLY A 63 12.78 9.35 13.99
CA GLY A 63 13.42 10.63 13.69
C GLY A 63 13.58 10.91 12.19
N ALA A 64 13.69 9.87 11.35
CA ALA A 64 13.90 10.03 9.92
C ALA A 64 12.62 10.47 9.18
N TRP A 65 11.44 10.08 9.68
CA TRP A 65 10.19 10.27 8.95
C TRP A 65 9.12 11.07 9.72
N LEU A 66 9.07 11.01 11.05
CA LEU A 66 8.08 11.76 11.84
C LEU A 66 8.49 13.19 12.19
N GLU A 67 9.70 13.60 11.84
CA GLU A 67 10.14 14.98 12.06
C GLU A 67 9.65 15.89 10.93
N PRO A 68 9.24 17.14 11.23
CA PRO A 68 9.37 17.82 12.52
C PRO A 68 8.18 17.65 13.48
N GLU A 69 7.14 16.90 13.10
CA GLU A 69 5.92 16.78 13.90
C GLU A 69 6.17 16.14 15.28
N LEU A 70 7.05 15.14 15.34
CA LEU A 70 7.46 14.50 16.58
C LEU A 70 8.10 15.50 17.56
N SER A 71 9.01 16.36 17.08
CA SER A 71 9.61 17.42 17.90
C SER A 71 8.62 18.51 18.34
N ARG A 72 7.50 18.67 17.63
CA ARG A 72 6.43 19.63 17.98
C ARG A 72 5.42 19.07 18.97
N ALA A 73 5.27 17.74 19.05
CA ALA A 73 4.36 17.09 19.98
C ALA A 73 4.81 17.31 21.44
N ARG A 74 3.84 17.45 22.35
CA ARG A 74 4.08 17.63 23.79
C ARG A 74 3.36 16.57 24.62
N PHE A 75 2.28 16.01 24.08
CA PHE A 75 1.45 15.01 24.73
C PHE A 75 1.14 13.86 23.79
N ARG A 76 0.79 12.70 24.34
CA ARG A 76 0.33 11.53 23.57
C ARG A 76 -0.77 11.89 22.57
N ALA A 77 -1.71 12.76 22.96
CA ALA A 77 -2.82 13.20 22.11
C ALA A 77 -2.36 13.94 20.85
N ASP A 78 -1.15 14.51 20.84
CA ASP A 78 -0.59 15.17 19.65
C ASP A 78 -0.16 14.17 18.59
N LEU A 79 0.24 12.95 18.97
CA LEU A 79 0.61 11.89 18.02
C LEU A 79 -0.58 11.55 17.10
N GLY A 80 -1.80 11.52 17.65
CA GLY A 80 -3.03 11.29 16.89
C GLY A 80 -3.39 12.39 15.89
N ARG A 81 -2.67 13.52 15.91
CA ARG A 81 -2.82 14.61 14.93
C ARG A 81 -1.79 14.53 13.81
N ILE A 82 -0.74 13.72 13.96
CA ILE A 82 0.31 13.56 12.96
C ILE A 82 -0.22 12.73 11.81
N ASP A 83 -0.20 13.31 10.60
CA ASP A 83 -0.55 12.61 9.37
C ASP A 83 0.60 11.66 8.96
N ALA A 84 0.39 10.36 9.16
CA ALA A 84 1.42 9.37 8.87
C ALA A 84 1.74 9.29 7.37
N GLY A 85 0.77 9.54 6.48
CA GLY A 85 1.00 9.53 5.03
C GLY A 85 1.91 10.67 4.58
N GLN A 86 1.70 11.88 5.11
CA GLN A 86 2.60 13.02 4.83
C GLN A 86 4.02 12.75 5.35
N ALA A 87 4.12 12.17 6.55
CA ALA A 87 5.41 11.79 7.12
C ALA A 87 6.12 10.70 6.29
N LEU A 88 5.41 9.66 5.85
CA LEU A 88 5.96 8.58 5.02
C LEU A 88 6.54 9.07 3.68
N ARG A 89 5.97 10.13 3.08
CA ARG A 89 6.47 10.70 1.81
C ARG A 89 7.92 11.20 1.92
N ARG A 90 8.43 11.43 3.13
CA ARG A 90 9.83 11.80 3.37
C ARG A 90 10.80 10.63 3.15
N LEU A 91 10.33 9.39 3.31
CA LEU A 91 11.10 8.17 3.07
C LEU A 91 11.19 7.77 1.60
N LEU A 92 10.46 8.46 0.72
CA LEU A 92 10.51 8.18 -0.71
C LEU A 92 11.94 8.41 -1.24
N PRO A 93 12.41 7.56 -2.18
CA PRO A 93 13.77 7.62 -2.72
C PRO A 93 13.94 8.76 -3.73
N TRP A 94 13.78 10.00 -3.27
CA TRP A 94 13.91 11.20 -4.10
C TRP A 94 15.33 11.38 -4.62
N ALA A 95 16.34 11.03 -3.82
CA ALA A 95 17.75 11.19 -4.19
C ALA A 95 18.16 10.36 -5.40
N THR A 96 17.54 9.19 -5.62
CA THR A 96 17.80 8.33 -6.79
C THR A 96 16.86 8.60 -7.96
N GLY A 97 15.83 9.44 -7.77
CA GLY A 97 14.77 9.68 -8.74
C GLY A 97 13.69 8.61 -8.80
N GLU A 98 13.84 7.46 -8.14
CA GLU A 98 12.86 6.36 -8.18
C GLU A 98 11.48 6.77 -7.62
N ALA A 99 11.44 7.76 -6.71
CA ALA A 99 10.19 8.27 -6.14
C ALA A 99 9.15 8.71 -7.18
N VAL A 100 9.59 9.28 -8.33
CA VAL A 100 8.66 9.75 -9.38
C VAL A 100 7.99 8.60 -10.12
N ARG A 101 8.56 7.39 -10.02
CA ARG A 101 8.06 6.17 -10.67
C ARG A 101 7.09 5.38 -9.79
N LEU A 102 6.78 5.86 -8.58
CA LEU A 102 5.88 5.16 -7.66
C LEU A 102 4.52 4.82 -8.29
N ASP A 103 3.92 5.77 -9.04
CA ASP A 103 2.62 5.55 -9.69
C ASP A 103 2.71 4.63 -10.92
N GLU A 104 3.88 4.54 -11.56
CA GLU A 104 4.15 3.59 -12.65
C GLU A 104 4.39 2.17 -12.10
N LEU A 105 5.25 2.06 -11.09
CA LEU A 105 5.73 0.79 -10.55
C LEU A 105 4.72 0.09 -9.64
N ALA A 106 3.89 0.85 -8.93
CA ALA A 106 2.84 0.35 -8.07
C ALA A 106 1.60 1.26 -8.19
N PRO A 107 0.85 1.22 -9.30
CA PRO A 107 -0.30 2.10 -9.51
C PRO A 107 -1.42 1.83 -8.50
N GLU A 108 -2.18 2.86 -8.13
CA GLU A 108 -3.38 2.67 -7.28
C GLU A 108 -4.52 2.01 -8.04
N ARG A 109 -4.56 2.20 -9.35
CA ARG A 109 -5.59 1.67 -10.24
C ARG A 109 -5.00 1.23 -11.56
N ILE A 110 -5.47 0.09 -12.07
CA ILE A 110 -5.18 -0.39 -13.41
C ILE A 110 -6.41 -0.13 -14.30
N GLU A 111 -6.17 0.42 -15.48
CA GLU A 111 -7.17 0.52 -16.52
C GLU A 111 -7.34 -0.82 -17.23
N VAL A 112 -8.57 -1.30 -17.33
CA VAL A 112 -8.91 -2.54 -18.03
C VAL A 112 -9.59 -2.23 -19.38
N PRO A 113 -9.70 -3.19 -20.32
CA PRO A 113 -10.21 -2.91 -21.68
C PRO A 113 -11.57 -2.23 -21.77
N SER A 114 -12.44 -2.39 -20.76
CA SER A 114 -13.71 -1.65 -20.69
C SER A 114 -13.55 -0.13 -20.52
N GLY A 115 -12.34 0.36 -20.22
CA GLY A 115 -12.04 1.74 -19.83
C GLY A 115 -12.15 1.98 -18.33
N SER A 116 -12.62 1.00 -17.55
CA SER A 116 -12.72 1.13 -16.09
C SER A 116 -11.35 1.16 -15.42
N ARG A 117 -11.24 1.93 -14.34
CA ARG A 117 -10.03 2.06 -13.50
C ARG A 117 -10.20 1.28 -12.21
N ILE A 118 -9.76 0.03 -12.18
CA ILE A 118 -9.96 -0.89 -11.06
C ILE A 118 -8.85 -0.71 -10.03
N ARG A 119 -9.22 -0.63 -8.74
CA ARG A 119 -8.26 -0.47 -7.64
C ARG A 119 -7.40 -1.72 -7.49
N VAL A 120 -6.10 -1.51 -7.27
CA VAL A 120 -5.15 -2.57 -6.96
C VAL A 120 -4.99 -2.69 -5.45
N GLU A 121 -5.01 -3.91 -4.94
CA GLU A 121 -4.78 -4.20 -3.52
C GLU A 121 -3.37 -4.78 -3.32
N TYR A 122 -2.61 -4.21 -2.38
CA TYR A 122 -1.19 -4.54 -2.14
C TYR A 122 -0.96 -5.27 -0.80
N GLY A 123 -2.02 -5.72 -0.14
CA GLY A 123 -1.95 -6.32 1.20
C GLY A 123 -1.29 -7.71 1.26
N GLY A 124 -1.15 -8.38 0.12
CA GLY A 124 -0.58 -9.73 0.02
C GLY A 124 0.78 -9.77 -0.67
N GLU A 125 1.21 -10.98 -1.04
CA GLU A 125 2.45 -11.21 -1.79
C GLU A 125 2.37 -10.68 -3.23
N GLN A 126 1.20 -10.82 -3.85
CA GLN A 126 0.89 -10.34 -5.19
C GLN A 126 -0.08 -9.15 -5.13
N PRO A 127 0.01 -8.21 -6.09
CA PRO A 127 -1.02 -7.20 -6.27
C PRO A 127 -2.30 -7.87 -6.76
N VAL A 128 -3.43 -7.55 -6.15
CA VAL A 128 -4.73 -8.16 -6.45
C VAL A 128 -5.61 -7.18 -7.21
N LEU A 129 -6.31 -7.68 -8.23
CA LEU A 129 -7.31 -6.95 -9.00
C LEU A 129 -8.65 -7.69 -8.93
N ALA A 130 -9.57 -7.17 -8.11
CA ALA A 130 -10.95 -7.67 -8.06
C ALA A 130 -11.78 -6.97 -9.15
N VAL A 131 -12.14 -7.71 -10.19
CA VAL A 131 -12.70 -7.15 -11.43
C VAL A 131 -13.77 -8.06 -12.02
N LYS A 132 -14.84 -7.46 -12.55
CA LYS A 132 -15.88 -8.23 -13.23
C LYS A 132 -15.32 -8.82 -14.53
N LEU A 133 -15.61 -10.09 -14.76
CA LEU A 133 -15.08 -10.88 -15.87
C LEU A 133 -15.23 -10.17 -17.23
N GLN A 134 -16.40 -9.57 -17.48
CA GLN A 134 -16.67 -8.89 -18.74
C GLN A 134 -15.83 -7.65 -19.00
N GLU A 135 -15.25 -7.04 -17.95
CA GLU A 135 -14.39 -5.86 -18.10
C GLU A 135 -12.99 -6.21 -18.62
N LEU A 136 -12.62 -7.49 -18.57
CA LEU A 136 -11.36 -8.01 -19.08
C LEU A 136 -11.44 -8.59 -20.49
N PHE A 137 -12.61 -8.57 -21.14
CA PHE A 137 -12.73 -9.06 -22.50
C PHE A 137 -11.81 -8.28 -23.44
N GLY A 138 -10.98 -9.00 -24.19
CA GLY A 138 -9.91 -8.44 -25.04
C GLY A 138 -8.54 -8.37 -24.37
N LEU A 139 -8.43 -8.55 -23.05
CA LEU A 139 -7.15 -8.64 -22.36
C LEU A 139 -6.61 -10.08 -22.40
N ALA A 140 -5.65 -10.34 -23.28
CA ALA A 140 -5.11 -11.68 -23.46
C ALA A 140 -4.16 -12.11 -22.32
N GLU A 141 -3.30 -11.19 -21.87
CA GLU A 141 -2.25 -11.47 -20.89
C GLU A 141 -2.54 -10.81 -19.53
N THR A 142 -2.05 -11.43 -18.45
CA THR A 142 -2.15 -10.86 -17.10
C THR A 142 -1.29 -9.60 -17.01
N PRO A 143 -1.85 -8.45 -16.57
CA PRO A 143 -1.05 -7.27 -16.26
C PRO A 143 0.00 -7.56 -15.21
N ARG A 144 1.12 -6.83 -15.27
CA ARG A 144 2.20 -6.92 -14.29
C ARG A 144 2.40 -5.57 -13.61
N VAL A 145 2.74 -5.62 -12.33
CA VAL A 145 3.07 -4.46 -11.50
C VAL A 145 4.46 -4.71 -10.92
N ALA A 146 5.42 -3.83 -11.22
CA ALA A 146 6.85 -4.04 -10.92
C ALA A 146 7.37 -5.44 -11.33
N GLY A 147 6.90 -5.97 -12.48
CA GLY A 147 7.27 -7.29 -12.97
C GLY A 147 6.48 -8.47 -12.37
N VAL A 148 5.72 -8.25 -11.28
CA VAL A 148 4.91 -9.27 -10.62
C VAL A 148 3.55 -9.40 -11.32
N PRO A 149 3.10 -10.62 -11.70
CA PRO A 149 1.78 -10.80 -12.27
C PRO A 149 0.70 -10.45 -11.24
N VAL A 150 -0.32 -9.73 -11.70
CA VAL A 150 -1.48 -9.39 -10.87
C VAL A 150 -2.34 -10.63 -10.64
N LEU A 151 -2.70 -10.89 -9.39
CA LEU A 151 -3.69 -11.91 -9.05
C LEU A 151 -5.08 -11.37 -9.36
N VAL A 152 -5.73 -11.93 -10.37
CA VAL A 152 -7.05 -11.49 -10.81
C VAL A 152 -8.12 -12.27 -10.06
N HIS A 153 -8.87 -11.56 -9.22
CA HIS A 153 -10.09 -12.07 -8.61
C HIS A 153 -11.26 -11.76 -9.54
N LEU A 154 -11.63 -12.74 -10.35
CA LEU A 154 -12.67 -12.63 -11.35
C LEU A 154 -14.03 -12.67 -10.65
N LEU A 155 -14.84 -11.64 -10.90
CA LEU A 155 -16.18 -11.50 -10.37
C LEU A 155 -17.23 -11.73 -11.46
N SER A 156 -18.37 -12.30 -11.08
CA SER A 156 -19.56 -12.36 -11.93
C SER A 156 -20.13 -10.95 -12.18
N PRO A 157 -21.08 -10.77 -13.13
CA PRO A 157 -21.75 -9.48 -13.33
C PRO A 157 -22.39 -8.91 -12.06
N ALA A 158 -22.90 -9.80 -11.19
CA ALA A 158 -23.48 -9.50 -9.89
C ALA A 158 -22.43 -9.25 -8.78
N GLY A 159 -21.14 -9.30 -9.09
CA GLY A 159 -20.05 -9.04 -8.15
C GLY A 159 -19.67 -10.20 -7.23
N ARG A 160 -20.18 -11.42 -7.50
CA ARG A 160 -19.81 -12.61 -6.71
C ARG A 160 -18.47 -13.18 -7.20
N PRO A 161 -17.61 -13.73 -6.32
CA PRO A 161 -16.41 -14.44 -6.75
C PRO A 161 -16.75 -15.56 -7.73
N ALA A 162 -16.00 -15.65 -8.83
CA ALA A 162 -16.20 -16.66 -9.88
C ALA A 162 -14.93 -17.49 -10.11
N ALA A 163 -13.76 -16.85 -10.12
CA ALA A 163 -12.48 -17.54 -10.23
C ALA A 163 -11.34 -16.66 -9.71
N VAL A 164 -10.19 -17.27 -9.46
CA VAL A 164 -8.94 -16.58 -9.13
C VAL A 164 -7.85 -17.10 -10.06
N THR A 165 -7.10 -16.22 -10.71
CA THR A 165 -5.99 -16.59 -11.59
C THR A 165 -4.88 -15.54 -11.61
N ALA A 166 -3.63 -15.98 -11.70
CA ALA A 166 -2.49 -15.12 -12.07
C ALA A 166 -2.05 -15.34 -13.54
N ASP A 167 -2.68 -16.28 -14.24
CA ASP A 167 -2.46 -16.58 -15.66
C ASP A 167 -3.79 -16.45 -16.41
N LEU A 168 -4.02 -15.25 -16.94
CA LEU A 168 -5.25 -14.91 -17.64
C LEU A 168 -5.32 -15.63 -19.00
N ALA A 169 -4.18 -15.90 -19.64
CA ALA A 169 -4.13 -16.59 -20.92
C ALA A 169 -4.60 -18.05 -20.78
N SER A 170 -4.10 -18.78 -19.78
CA SER A 170 -4.57 -20.14 -19.48
C SER A 170 -6.02 -20.15 -18.98
N PHE A 171 -6.42 -19.14 -18.20
CA PHE A 171 -7.82 -18.98 -17.82
C PHE A 171 -8.75 -18.85 -19.05
N TRP A 172 -8.40 -18.04 -20.05
CA TRP A 172 -9.24 -17.90 -21.24
C TRP A 172 -9.35 -19.18 -22.08
N ARG A 173 -8.24 -19.92 -22.20
CA ARG A 173 -8.21 -21.19 -22.97
C ARG A 173 -9.07 -22.28 -22.31
N ASP A 174 -8.93 -22.42 -21.00
CA ASP A 174 -9.39 -23.60 -20.27
C ASP A 174 -10.45 -23.26 -19.21
N GLY A 175 -10.19 -22.27 -18.35
CA GLY A 175 -11.03 -21.93 -17.20
C GLY A 175 -12.35 -21.22 -17.53
N TYR A 176 -12.37 -20.36 -18.56
CA TYR A 176 -13.53 -19.55 -18.90
C TYR A 176 -14.74 -20.39 -19.30
N LYS A 177 -14.54 -21.57 -19.90
CA LYS A 177 -15.62 -22.47 -20.29
C LYS A 177 -16.45 -22.93 -19.10
N ALA A 178 -15.81 -23.22 -17.97
CA ALA A 178 -16.47 -23.63 -16.73
C ALA A 178 -17.25 -22.47 -16.12
N VAL A 179 -16.60 -21.32 -15.94
CA VAL A 179 -17.24 -20.11 -15.38
C VAL A 179 -18.44 -19.67 -16.21
N ARG A 180 -18.33 -19.69 -17.54
CA ARG A 180 -19.43 -19.30 -18.44
C ARG A 180 -20.65 -20.22 -18.31
N ALA A 181 -20.47 -21.49 -17.95
CA ALA A 181 -21.60 -22.40 -17.77
C ALA A 181 -22.42 -22.04 -16.51
N GLU A 182 -21.77 -21.57 -15.46
CA GLU A 182 -22.40 -21.13 -14.20
C GLU A 182 -23.05 -19.74 -14.29
N LEU A 183 -22.62 -18.92 -15.26
CA LEU A 183 -23.19 -17.59 -15.50
C LEU A 183 -24.45 -17.60 -16.39
N ARG A 184 -24.88 -18.77 -16.88
CA ARG A 184 -26.10 -18.93 -17.68
C ARG A 184 -27.35 -19.10 -16.82
#